data_AF-A0A8T0DV60-F1
#
_entry.id   AF-A0A8T0DV60-F1
#
_cell.length_a   1.000
_cell.length_b   1.000
_cell.length_c   1.000
_cell.angle_alpha   90.00
_cell.angle_beta   90.00
_cell.angle_gamma   90.00
#
_symmetry.space_group_name_H-M   'P 1'
#
loop_
_entity.id
_entity.type
_entity.pdbx_description
1 polymer ?
#
loop_
_entity_poly.entity_id
_entity_poly.type
_entity_poly.pdbx_seq_one_letter_code
_entity_poly.pdbx_strand_id
1 'polypeptide(L)'
;MDISIHTVGQSTLMEPAVNFWSEALSAKVPLQEDYRISRNDPDGTPHIYCTIGCASSPVCIDEQIPDKYLSACREMINAQPQITIPKGLGYAGNDMVFIVGAKATSDCLGGTLAYASACRIESGLDRPVLGYINLCPDSLRLTYPEVEISYSTVVHELAHGLVSHSWSKPCWKNYCITRTSNIHCNG
;
A
#
# COMPACT_ATOMS: atom_id res chain seq x y z
N MET A 1 -8.85 -3.95 -10.53
CA MET A 1 -7.49 -3.80 -9.96
C MET A 1 -7.44 -4.72 -8.77
N ASP A 2 -6.44 -5.57 -8.68
CA ASP A 2 -6.43 -6.58 -7.63
C ASP A 2 -5.75 -6.03 -6.38
N ILE A 3 -6.57 -5.59 -5.43
CA ILE A 3 -6.14 -4.99 -4.17
C ILE A 3 -6.33 -6.02 -3.07
N SER A 4 -5.27 -6.28 -2.32
CA SER A 4 -5.33 -7.14 -1.14
C SER A 4 -5.12 -6.35 0.14
N ILE A 5 -5.68 -6.84 1.24
CA ILE A 5 -5.48 -6.26 2.57
C ILE A 5 -4.60 -7.17 3.41
N HIS A 6 -3.65 -6.58 4.12
CA HIS A 6 -2.92 -7.19 5.19
C HIS A 6 -3.37 -6.56 6.49
N THR A 7 -4.19 -7.27 7.26
CA THR A 7 -4.79 -6.71 8.46
C THR A 7 -4.14 -7.29 9.72
N VAL A 8 -4.08 -6.45 10.76
CA VAL A 8 -3.77 -6.88 12.13
C VAL A 8 -5.07 -7.10 12.94
N GLY A 9 -6.25 -6.96 12.31
CA GLY A 9 -7.59 -7.18 12.88
C GLY A 9 -8.69 -7.30 11.82
N GLN A 10 -9.93 -7.62 12.20
CA GLN A 10 -11.07 -7.66 11.26
C GLN A 10 -11.83 -6.32 11.26
N SER A 11 -12.02 -5.73 10.07
CA SER A 11 -12.88 -4.57 9.86
C SER A 11 -13.89 -4.89 8.75
N THR A 12 -15.17 -4.77 9.07
CA THR A 12 -16.28 -4.99 8.11
C THR A 12 -16.37 -3.90 7.04
N LEU A 13 -15.65 -2.78 7.20
CA LEU A 13 -15.63 -1.67 6.24
C LEU A 13 -14.59 -1.87 5.12
N MET A 14 -13.48 -2.57 5.41
CA MET A 14 -12.35 -2.64 4.50
C MET A 14 -12.65 -3.44 3.23
N GLU A 15 -13.26 -4.62 3.35
CA GLU A 15 -13.56 -5.45 2.18
C GLU A 15 -14.52 -4.74 1.21
N PRO A 16 -15.67 -4.18 1.64
CA PRO A 16 -16.53 -3.41 0.75
C PRO A 16 -15.83 -2.19 0.11
N ALA A 17 -15.00 -1.47 0.87
CA ALA A 17 -14.33 -0.28 0.38
C ALA A 17 -13.21 -0.60 -0.62
N VAL A 18 -12.50 -1.72 -0.42
CA VAL A 18 -11.55 -2.25 -1.40
C VAL A 18 -12.27 -2.71 -2.66
N ASN A 19 -13.38 -3.44 -2.53
CA ASN A 19 -14.18 -3.89 -3.66
C ASN A 19 -14.65 -2.71 -4.52
N PHE A 20 -15.08 -1.60 -3.91
CA PHE A 20 -15.43 -0.38 -4.64
C PHE A 20 -14.30 0.07 -5.58
N TRP A 21 -13.05 0.12 -5.10
CA TRP A 21 -11.91 0.53 -5.92
C TRP A 21 -11.47 -0.53 -6.92
N SER A 22 -11.52 -1.81 -6.54
CA SER A 22 -11.22 -2.93 -7.44
C SER A 22 -12.18 -2.99 -8.63
N GLU A 23 -13.44 -2.60 -8.45
CA GLU A 23 -14.46 -2.44 -9.51
C GLU A 23 -14.31 -1.14 -10.28
N ALA A 24 -13.85 -0.06 -9.63
CA ALA A 24 -13.75 1.26 -10.25
C ALA A 24 -12.49 1.44 -11.10
N LEU A 25 -11.43 0.68 -10.79
CA LEU A 25 -10.11 0.85 -11.40
C LEU A 25 -9.53 -0.46 -11.90
N SER A 26 -8.74 -0.41 -12.96
CA SER A 26 -7.78 -1.47 -13.33
C SER A 26 -6.37 -0.90 -13.47
N ALA A 27 -5.36 -1.69 -13.15
CA ALA A 27 -3.99 -1.34 -13.46
C ALA A 27 -3.77 -1.43 -14.97
N LYS A 28 -3.08 -0.44 -15.56
CA LYS A 28 -2.70 -0.52 -16.98
C LYS A 28 -1.66 -1.62 -17.23
N VAL A 29 -0.73 -1.78 -16.30
CA VAL A 29 0.30 -2.82 -16.31
C VAL A 29 0.19 -3.58 -15.00
N PRO A 30 -0.22 -4.86 -15.01
CA PRO A 30 -0.31 -5.65 -13.79
C PRO A 30 1.06 -5.88 -13.17
N LEU A 31 1.11 -6.14 -11.87
CA LEU A 31 2.33 -6.60 -11.22
C LEU A 31 2.72 -8.00 -11.75
N GLN A 32 4.03 -8.27 -11.77
CA GLN A 32 4.52 -9.63 -12.00
C GLN A 32 4.06 -10.53 -10.84
N GLU A 33 3.78 -11.81 -11.11
CA GLU A 33 3.22 -12.76 -10.14
C GLU A 33 4.07 -13.01 -8.89
N ASP A 34 5.30 -12.49 -8.86
CA ASP A 34 6.20 -12.59 -7.72
C ASP A 34 6.83 -11.24 -7.33
N TYR A 35 6.15 -10.13 -7.64
CA TYR A 35 6.62 -8.80 -7.26
C TYR A 35 6.91 -8.73 -5.76
N ARG A 36 8.04 -8.12 -5.41
CA ARG A 36 8.52 -7.95 -4.03
C ARG A 36 9.03 -6.54 -3.84
N ILE A 37 8.69 -5.97 -2.70
CA ILE A 37 9.13 -4.64 -2.33
C ILE A 37 10.62 -4.68 -2.00
N SER A 38 11.41 -3.84 -2.65
CA SER A 38 12.83 -3.68 -2.34
C SER A 38 13.05 -3.23 -0.90
N ARG A 39 14.04 -3.85 -0.24
CA ARG A 39 14.55 -3.36 1.04
C ARG A 39 15.40 -2.13 0.80
N ASN A 40 15.30 -1.16 1.70
CA ASN A 40 16.15 0.03 1.70
C ASN A 40 17.24 -0.11 2.76
N ASP A 41 18.27 0.71 2.64
CA ASP A 41 19.20 0.96 3.73
C ASP A 41 18.45 1.59 4.93
N PRO A 42 18.97 1.46 6.17
CA PRO A 42 18.40 2.05 7.38
C PRO A 42 18.11 3.56 7.29
N ASP A 43 18.85 4.29 6.44
CA ASP A 43 18.64 5.71 6.16
C ASP A 43 17.47 5.98 5.19
N GLY A 44 16.85 4.92 4.67
CA GLY A 44 15.76 4.96 3.71
C GLY A 44 16.21 4.98 2.25
N THR A 45 17.51 5.00 1.96
CA THR A 45 18.03 5.10 0.60
C THR A 45 17.82 3.78 -0.15
N PRO A 46 17.20 3.79 -1.34
CA PRO A 46 17.03 2.59 -2.15
C PRO A 46 18.34 2.23 -2.86
N HIS A 47 18.82 1.00 -2.68
CA HIS A 47 19.97 0.46 -3.38
C HIS A 47 19.69 -0.94 -3.94
N ILE A 48 20.41 -1.32 -5.01
CA ILE A 48 20.41 -2.72 -5.48
C ILE A 48 21.08 -3.63 -4.45
N TYR A 49 22.10 -3.10 -3.76
CA TYR A 49 22.80 -3.73 -2.65
C TYR A 49 22.94 -2.71 -1.52
N CYS A 50 22.54 -3.13 -0.33
CA CYS A 50 22.62 -2.34 0.88
C CYS A 50 24.08 -2.19 1.33
N THR A 51 24.50 -0.95 1.57
CA THR A 51 25.91 -0.65 1.88
C THR A 51 26.20 -0.60 3.38
N ILE A 52 25.17 -0.32 4.16
CA ILE A 52 25.21 -0.22 5.63
C ILE A 52 24.32 -1.28 6.32
N GLY A 53 23.97 -2.34 5.58
CA GLY A 53 23.01 -3.37 5.98
C GLY A 53 21.58 -3.00 5.58
N CYS A 54 20.67 -3.98 5.48
CA CYS A 54 19.25 -3.63 5.27
C CYS A 54 18.59 -3.17 6.56
N ALA A 55 17.56 -2.33 6.44
CA ALA A 55 16.62 -2.13 7.53
C ALA A 55 16.03 -3.48 7.98
N SER A 56 16.26 -3.84 9.25
CA SER A 56 15.80 -5.11 9.83
C SER A 56 14.27 -5.19 9.93
N SER A 57 13.61 -4.05 10.06
CA SER A 57 12.15 -3.92 10.12
C SER A 57 11.71 -2.69 9.32
N PRO A 58 11.62 -2.78 7.98
CA PRO A 58 11.15 -1.65 7.18
C PRO A 58 9.70 -1.35 7.53
N VAL A 59 9.41 -0.06 7.73
CA VAL A 59 8.09 0.42 8.15
C VAL A 59 7.36 1.13 7.01
N CYS A 60 6.04 1.15 7.15
CA CYS A 60 5.06 1.83 6.32
C CYS A 60 4.22 2.68 7.26
N ILE A 61 4.55 3.98 7.33
CA ILE A 61 4.12 4.90 8.39
C ILE A 61 4.61 4.40 9.76
N ASP A 62 3.76 3.71 10.51
CA ASP A 62 4.01 3.20 11.86
C ASP A 62 3.81 1.68 11.97
N GLU A 63 3.52 1.00 10.86
CA GLU A 63 3.43 -0.46 10.81
C GLU A 63 4.65 -1.08 10.14
N GLN A 64 5.08 -2.23 10.68
CA GLN A 64 6.08 -3.05 10.03
C GLN A 64 5.52 -3.63 8.72
N ILE A 65 6.30 -3.54 7.65
CA ILE A 65 5.99 -4.23 6.40
C ILE A 65 6.26 -5.72 6.62
N PRO A 66 5.26 -6.61 6.45
CA PRO A 66 5.47 -8.05 6.64
C PRO A 66 6.56 -8.60 5.71
N ASP A 67 7.48 -9.41 6.26
CA ASP A 67 8.61 -9.97 5.51
C ASP A 67 8.19 -10.74 4.25
N LYS A 68 6.98 -11.31 4.24
CA LYS A 68 6.45 -12.02 3.08
C LYS A 68 6.36 -11.15 1.82
N TYR A 69 6.25 -9.82 1.94
CA TYR A 69 6.17 -8.89 0.81
C TYR A 69 7.54 -8.36 0.36
N LEU A 70 8.59 -8.58 1.17
CA LEU A 70 9.90 -7.98 0.96
C LEU A 70 10.79 -8.84 0.06
N SER A 71 11.66 -8.18 -0.69
CA SER A 71 12.72 -8.84 -1.45
C SER A 71 13.85 -9.32 -0.52
N ALA A 72 14.78 -10.10 -1.08
CA ALA A 72 15.96 -10.52 -0.35
C ALA A 72 16.79 -9.30 0.05
N CYS A 73 17.31 -9.29 1.27
CA CYS A 73 18.35 -8.35 1.63
C CYS A 73 19.65 -8.76 0.97
N ARG A 74 20.24 -7.86 0.17
CA ARG A 74 21.54 -8.05 -0.45
C ARG A 74 22.49 -7.02 0.10
N GLU A 75 23.55 -7.43 0.77
CA GLU A 75 24.53 -6.53 1.39
C GLU A 75 25.89 -6.68 0.72
N MET A 76 26.66 -5.59 0.68
CA MET A 76 28.06 -5.63 0.26
C MET A 76 28.95 -5.95 1.46
N ILE A 77 29.34 -7.23 1.60
CA ILE A 77 30.23 -7.69 2.67
C ILE A 77 31.59 -8.01 2.06
N ASN A 78 32.65 -7.34 2.50
CA ASN A 78 34.01 -7.50 1.96
C ASN A 78 34.07 -7.33 0.42
N ALA A 79 33.38 -6.31 -0.10
CA ALA A 79 33.24 -6.02 -1.53
C ALA A 79 32.59 -7.15 -2.36
N GLN A 80 31.89 -8.10 -1.71
CA GLN A 80 31.13 -9.15 -2.37
C GLN A 80 29.64 -9.04 -1.99
N PRO A 81 28.73 -9.14 -2.97
CA PRO A 81 27.30 -9.15 -2.69
C PRO A 81 26.91 -10.46 -2.00
N GLN A 82 26.28 -10.36 -0.84
CA GLN A 82 25.79 -11.50 -0.07
C GLN A 82 24.30 -11.33 0.25
N ILE A 83 23.56 -12.44 0.25
CA ILE A 83 22.16 -12.44 0.72
C ILE A 83 22.17 -12.68 2.23
N THR A 84 21.76 -11.68 3.02
CA THR A 84 21.72 -11.76 4.49
C THR A 84 20.34 -12.06 5.03
N ILE A 85 19.29 -11.69 4.28
CA ILE A 85 17.88 -12.01 4.58
C ILE A 85 17.25 -12.62 3.33
N PRO A 86 16.62 -13.81 3.41
CA PRO A 86 15.96 -14.41 2.27
C PRO A 86 14.77 -13.56 1.79
N LYS A 87 14.42 -13.73 0.50
CA LYS A 87 13.22 -13.09 -0.07
C LYS A 87 11.94 -13.71 0.50
N GLY A 88 10.91 -12.89 0.66
CA GLY A 88 9.56 -13.33 0.96
C GLY A 88 8.84 -13.96 -0.24
N LEU A 89 7.58 -14.30 -0.05
CA LEU A 89 6.72 -14.86 -1.10
C LEU A 89 6.49 -13.87 -2.25
N GLY A 90 6.30 -12.58 -1.91
CA GLY A 90 5.88 -11.54 -2.83
C GLY A 90 4.36 -11.40 -2.88
N TYR A 91 3.89 -10.72 -3.91
CA TYR A 91 2.49 -10.46 -4.16
C TYR A 91 1.91 -11.65 -4.92
N ALA A 92 0.81 -12.23 -4.45
CA ALA A 92 0.18 -13.38 -5.09
C ALA A 92 -0.67 -12.94 -6.31
N GLY A 93 -0.05 -12.29 -7.30
CA GLY A 93 -0.72 -11.72 -8.48
C GLY A 93 -1.48 -10.42 -8.24
N ASN A 94 -1.54 -9.94 -6.99
CA ASN A 94 -2.21 -8.67 -6.66
C ASN A 94 -1.42 -7.47 -7.20
N ASP A 95 -2.14 -6.44 -7.64
CA ASP A 95 -1.61 -5.16 -8.08
C ASP A 95 -1.10 -4.27 -6.94
N MET A 96 -1.67 -4.45 -5.75
CA MET A 96 -1.35 -3.66 -4.57
C MET A 96 -1.75 -4.38 -3.28
N VAL A 97 -1.05 -4.04 -2.19
CA VAL A 97 -1.41 -4.43 -0.83
C VAL A 97 -1.66 -3.17 0.01
N PHE A 98 -2.72 -3.16 0.81
CA PHE A 98 -2.90 -2.22 1.91
C PHE A 98 -2.59 -2.89 3.24
N ILE A 99 -1.69 -2.29 4.02
CA ILE A 99 -1.57 -2.62 5.44
C ILE A 99 -2.67 -1.85 6.19
N VAL A 100 -3.46 -2.56 6.99
CA VAL A 100 -4.59 -1.98 7.73
C VAL A 100 -4.29 -1.99 9.22
N GLY A 101 -4.18 -0.79 9.79
CA GLY A 101 -4.11 -0.51 11.22
C GLY A 101 -5.47 -0.16 11.82
N ALA A 102 -5.58 -0.29 13.13
CA ALA A 102 -6.71 0.18 13.92
C ALA A 102 -6.24 0.75 15.27
N LYS A 103 -5.34 1.73 15.21
CA LYS A 103 -4.64 2.29 16.37
C LYS A 103 -5.13 3.71 16.67
N ALA A 104 -5.23 4.06 17.94
CA ALA A 104 -5.43 5.43 18.37
C ALA A 104 -4.08 6.18 18.32
N THR A 105 -3.83 6.89 17.22
CA THR A 105 -2.59 7.65 17.00
C THR A 105 -2.83 9.16 17.17
N SER A 106 -1.77 9.97 17.10
CA SER A 106 -1.90 11.43 17.10
C SER A 106 -2.72 11.97 15.93
N ASP A 107 -2.72 11.26 14.79
CA ASP A 107 -3.50 11.62 13.61
C ASP A 107 -5.00 11.34 13.79
N CYS A 108 -5.37 10.52 14.79
CA CYS A 108 -6.74 10.28 15.18
C CYS A 108 -7.36 11.39 16.04
N LEU A 109 -6.56 12.36 16.49
CA LEU A 109 -7.04 13.48 17.29
C LEU A 109 -7.95 14.40 16.48
N GLY A 110 -8.91 15.05 17.12
CA GLY A 110 -9.80 16.01 16.47
C GLY A 110 -10.98 15.40 15.69
N GLY A 111 -11.28 14.11 15.89
CA GLY A 111 -12.43 13.45 15.26
C GLY A 111 -12.14 12.80 13.90
N THR A 112 -10.87 12.66 13.53
CA THR A 112 -10.45 11.88 12.36
C THR A 112 -10.97 10.44 12.47
N LEU A 113 -11.64 9.95 11.42
CA LEU A 113 -12.21 8.60 11.37
C LEU A 113 -11.22 7.57 10.82
N ALA A 114 -10.39 7.98 9.86
CA ALA A 114 -9.33 7.18 9.27
C ALA A 114 -8.31 8.11 8.60
N TYR A 115 -7.13 7.59 8.33
CA TYR A 115 -6.13 8.25 7.48
C TYR A 115 -5.38 7.19 6.67
N ALA A 116 -4.89 7.57 5.50
CA ALA A 116 -4.16 6.66 4.64
C ALA A 116 -3.08 7.36 3.81
N SER A 117 -2.10 6.58 3.35
CA SER A 117 -1.04 7.09 2.48
C SER A 117 -0.39 5.97 1.67
N ALA A 118 0.21 6.34 0.54
CA ALA A 118 1.04 5.45 -0.25
C ALA A 118 2.41 5.29 0.44
N CYS A 119 2.81 4.05 0.72
CA CYS A 119 4.09 3.76 1.37
C CYS A 119 5.22 3.46 0.39
N ARG A 120 4.93 2.76 -0.70
CA ARG A 120 5.93 2.38 -1.71
C ARG A 120 5.34 2.59 -3.10
N ILE A 121 6.10 3.30 -3.92
CA ILE A 121 5.83 3.54 -5.33
C ILE A 121 6.88 2.75 -6.11
N GLU A 122 6.45 1.92 -7.05
CA GLU A 122 7.38 1.21 -7.92
C GLU A 122 7.83 2.15 -9.05
N SER A 123 9.14 2.38 -9.11
CA SER A 123 9.78 3.29 -10.08
C SER A 123 9.46 2.95 -11.54
N GLY A 124 9.41 1.65 -11.88
CA GLY A 124 9.12 1.19 -13.24
C GLY A 124 7.64 1.26 -13.62
N LEU A 125 6.74 1.32 -12.64
CA LEU A 125 5.29 1.33 -12.84
C LEU A 125 4.64 2.69 -12.54
N ASP A 126 5.40 3.57 -11.89
CA ASP A 126 5.01 4.94 -11.52
C ASP A 126 3.65 4.96 -10.80
N ARG A 127 3.40 3.96 -9.94
CA ARG A 127 2.19 3.81 -9.14
C ARG A 127 2.48 3.15 -7.77
N PRO A 128 1.64 3.41 -6.75
CA PRO A 128 1.74 2.71 -5.47
C PRO A 128 1.53 1.20 -5.61
N VAL A 129 2.38 0.45 -4.90
CA VAL A 129 2.28 -1.02 -4.77
C VAL A 129 2.04 -1.44 -3.32
N LEU A 130 2.34 -0.56 -2.36
CA LEU A 130 2.03 -0.72 -0.95
C LEU A 130 1.42 0.56 -0.42
N GLY A 131 0.24 0.45 0.19
CA GLY A 131 -0.43 1.53 0.92
C GLY A 131 -0.61 1.19 2.38
N TYR A 132 -0.88 2.20 3.18
CA TYR A 132 -1.30 2.08 4.57
C TYR A 132 -2.62 2.80 4.75
N ILE A 133 -3.48 2.23 5.60
CA ILE A 133 -4.65 2.89 6.14
C ILE A 133 -4.78 2.54 7.62
N ASN A 134 -5.04 3.54 8.44
CA ASN A 134 -5.41 3.35 9.84
C ASN A 134 -6.86 3.74 10.05
N LEU A 135 -7.62 2.88 10.73
CA LEU A 135 -8.98 3.16 11.17
C LEU A 135 -8.94 3.66 12.62
N CYS A 136 -9.37 4.88 12.88
CA CYS A 136 -9.29 5.47 14.22
C CYS A 136 -10.39 4.91 15.13
N PRO A 137 -10.05 4.02 16.09
CA PRO A 137 -11.04 3.19 16.78
C PRO A 137 -12.03 4.00 17.63
N ASP A 138 -11.59 5.12 18.20
CA ASP A 138 -12.41 5.94 19.10
C ASP A 138 -13.46 6.79 18.36
N SER A 139 -13.13 7.19 17.13
CA SER A 139 -13.98 8.06 16.31
C SER A 139 -14.86 7.27 15.35
N LEU A 140 -14.41 6.11 14.87
CA LEU A 140 -15.13 5.29 13.91
C LEU A 140 -16.44 4.74 14.49
N ARG A 141 -17.48 4.66 13.67
CA ARG A 141 -18.80 4.13 14.07
C ARG A 141 -19.27 3.07 13.06
N LEU A 142 -19.64 1.90 13.59
CA LEU A 142 -20.02 0.73 12.78
C LEU A 142 -21.53 0.46 12.81
N THR A 143 -22.32 1.40 13.33
CA THR A 143 -23.78 1.30 13.45
C THR A 143 -24.48 2.31 12.54
N TYR A 144 -25.69 1.98 12.08
CA TYR A 144 -26.50 2.91 11.29
C TYR A 144 -26.98 4.10 12.15
N PRO A 145 -27.01 5.33 11.62
CA PRO A 145 -26.62 5.73 10.25
C PRO A 145 -25.13 6.04 10.04
N GLU A 146 -24.34 6.17 11.11
CA GLU A 146 -22.96 6.64 11.04
C GLU A 146 -22.01 5.71 10.29
N VAL A 147 -22.38 4.44 10.15
CA VAL A 147 -21.63 3.45 9.35
C VAL A 147 -21.54 3.85 7.88
N GLU A 148 -22.53 4.57 7.33
CA GLU A 148 -22.49 5.06 5.94
C GLU A 148 -21.41 6.14 5.77
N ILE A 149 -21.30 7.03 6.77
CA ILE A 149 -20.24 8.06 6.81
C ILE A 149 -18.88 7.38 6.96
N SER A 150 -18.75 6.44 7.91
CA SER A 150 -17.51 5.71 8.15
C SER A 150 -17.07 4.94 6.89
N TYR A 151 -17.99 4.27 6.20
CA TYR A 151 -17.71 3.60 4.93
C TYR A 151 -17.22 4.58 3.86
N SER A 152 -17.94 5.69 3.66
CA SER A 152 -17.57 6.73 2.70
C SER A 152 -16.17 7.30 3.00
N THR A 153 -15.85 7.53 4.27
CA THR A 153 -14.53 7.97 4.70
C THR A 153 -13.46 6.92 4.43
N VAL A 154 -13.70 5.64 4.71
CA VAL A 154 -12.71 4.58 4.37
C VAL A 154 -12.46 4.50 2.86
N VAL A 155 -13.51 4.60 2.04
CA VAL A 155 -13.36 4.68 0.58
C VAL A 155 -12.53 5.90 0.16
N HIS A 156 -12.79 7.06 0.78
CA HIS A 156 -12.01 8.29 0.54
C HIS A 156 -10.54 8.11 0.91
N GLU A 157 -10.24 7.62 2.11
CA GLU A 157 -8.87 7.47 2.58
C GLU A 157 -8.10 6.45 1.73
N LEU A 158 -8.72 5.33 1.34
CA LEU A 158 -8.09 4.37 0.42
C LEU A 158 -7.60 5.05 -0.87
N ALA A 159 -8.29 6.09 -1.36
CA ALA A 159 -7.83 6.85 -2.52
C ALA A 159 -6.44 7.46 -2.34
N HIS A 160 -6.12 7.98 -1.15
CA HIS A 160 -4.80 8.56 -0.83
C HIS A 160 -3.69 7.52 -0.85
N GLY A 161 -4.01 6.25 -0.55
CA GLY A 161 -3.05 5.15 -0.69
C GLY A 161 -2.87 4.68 -2.13
N LEU A 162 -3.88 4.85 -2.98
CA LEU A 162 -3.85 4.47 -4.41
C LEU A 162 -3.08 5.46 -5.29
N VAL A 163 -2.80 6.67 -4.79
CA VAL A 163 -2.13 7.72 -5.57
C VAL A 163 -0.84 8.23 -4.92
N SER A 164 0.08 8.72 -5.74
CA SER A 164 1.24 9.48 -5.28
C SER A 164 0.89 10.96 -5.13
N HIS A 165 1.37 11.60 -4.07
CA HIS A 165 1.16 13.03 -3.79
C HIS A 165 2.05 13.96 -4.66
N SER A 166 2.81 13.41 -5.61
CA SER A 166 3.67 14.19 -6.51
C SER A 166 2.85 15.02 -7.49
N TRP A 167 2.84 16.34 -7.27
CA TRP A 167 2.09 17.39 -7.98
C TRP A 167 2.31 17.47 -9.51
N SER A 168 3.26 16.71 -10.08
CA SER A 168 3.70 16.84 -11.48
C SER A 168 3.17 15.78 -12.46
N LYS A 169 2.36 14.80 -12.01
CA LYS A 169 1.78 13.77 -12.89
C LYS A 169 0.29 13.58 -12.59
N PRO A 170 -0.60 13.49 -13.60
CA PRO A 170 -1.98 13.07 -13.37
C PRO A 170 -1.96 11.73 -12.63
N CYS A 171 -2.47 11.75 -11.39
CA CYS A 171 -2.36 10.68 -10.41
C CYS A 171 -2.96 9.34 -10.85
N TRP A 172 -3.75 9.36 -11.93
CA TRP A 172 -4.42 8.22 -12.53
C TRP A 172 -3.76 7.73 -13.83
N LYS A 173 -2.60 8.28 -14.23
CA LYS A 173 -1.95 7.93 -15.50
C LYS A 173 -1.73 6.43 -15.70
N ASN A 174 -1.53 5.68 -14.62
CA ASN A 174 -1.22 4.25 -14.64
C ASN A 174 -2.40 3.35 -14.23
N TYR A 175 -3.57 3.95 -14.08
CA TYR A 175 -4.84 3.26 -13.86
C TYR A 175 -5.80 3.53 -15.01
N CYS A 176 -6.76 2.65 -15.20
CA CYS A 176 -7.94 2.87 -16.02
C CYS A 176 -9.18 2.93 -15.16
N ILE A 177 -10.19 3.70 -15.60
CA ILE A 177 -11.51 3.68 -15.00
C ILE A 177 -12.33 2.57 -15.66
N THR A 178 -12.80 1.61 -14.87
CA THR A 178 -13.56 0.44 -15.33
C THR A 178 -15.07 0.63 -15.18
N ARG A 179 -15.53 1.55 -14.32
CA ARG A 179 -16.95 1.77 -14.01
C ARG A 179 -17.75 2.50 -15.08
N THR A 180 -17.09 3.15 -16.03
CA THR A 180 -17.76 3.76 -17.19
C THR A 180 -17.53 2.85 -18.39
N SER A 181 -18.60 2.27 -18.92
CA SER A 181 -18.62 1.27 -20.00
C SER A 181 -18.10 1.74 -21.37
N ASN A 182 -17.21 2.73 -21.46
CA ASN A 182 -16.67 3.26 -22.73
C ASN A 182 -15.36 4.07 -22.58
N ILE A 183 -14.47 3.74 -21.64
CA ILE A 183 -13.10 4.27 -21.67
C ILE A 183 -12.15 3.11 -21.98
N HIS A 184 -11.74 3.03 -23.26
CA HIS A 184 -10.76 2.07 -23.74
C HIS A 184 -9.44 2.22 -22.98
N CYS A 185 -9.08 1.18 -22.24
CA CYS A 185 -7.68 0.89 -21.91
C CYS A 185 -6.96 0.37 -23.15
N ASN A 186 -6.81 1.21 -24.18
CA ASN A 186 -5.92 0.89 -25.29
C ASN A 186 -4.72 1.82 -25.18
N GLY A 187 -3.62 1.28 -24.67
CA GLY A 187 -2.26 1.76 -24.86
C GLY A 187 -1.47 0.63 -25.49
#